data_AF-A0A7C6JFM2-F1
#
_entry.id   AF-A0A7C6JFM2-F1
#
_cell.length_a   1.000
_cell.length_b   1.000
_cell.length_c   1.000
_cell.angle_alpha   90.00
_cell.angle_beta   90.00
_cell.angle_gamma   90.00
#
_symmetry.space_group_name_H-M   'P 1'
#
loop_
_entity.id
_entity.type
_entity.pdbx_description
1 polymer ?
#
loop_
_entity_poly.entity_id
_entity_poly.type
_entity_poly.pdbx_seq_one_letter_code
_entity_poly.pdbx_strand_id
1 'polypeptide(L)'
;MKKWSVLLVLILLFSFCLPVYAQTGDVELFLRYQEQKKNPWVGVAAAWLVPSLGHAYAGNWERGAMFLAAELIEIGFVLWALSDNTEEYIPYYGYQEYGTENDAIGVIAGIAFFGTRIWEYIDAYQEVEKYNARLLERISIDPGFKIGKDEATLFLAYEF
;
A
#
# COMPACT_ATOMS: atom_id res chain seq x y z
N MET A 1 23.32 -10.67 -60.77
CA MET A 1 23.27 -10.33 -59.33
C MET A 1 21.96 -9.65 -58.86
N LYS A 2 20.97 -9.34 -59.73
CA LYS A 2 19.80 -8.53 -59.31
C LYS A 2 18.58 -9.29 -58.76
N LYS A 3 18.27 -10.51 -59.22
CA LYS A 3 17.00 -11.18 -58.89
C LYS A 3 16.94 -11.75 -57.46
N TRP A 4 18.05 -12.30 -56.97
CA TRP A 4 18.16 -12.88 -55.63
C TRP A 4 18.20 -11.81 -54.53
N SER A 5 18.80 -10.65 -54.80
CA SER A 5 18.82 -9.52 -53.87
C SER A 5 17.43 -8.91 -53.67
N VAL A 6 16.60 -8.84 -54.72
CA VAL A 6 15.22 -8.35 -54.63
C VAL A 6 14.35 -9.31 -53.81
N LEU A 7 14.55 -10.62 -53.98
CA LEU A 7 13.85 -11.66 -53.19
C LEU A 7 14.20 -11.58 -51.70
N LEU A 8 15.48 -11.37 -51.38
CA LEU A 8 15.93 -11.18 -50.00
C LEU A 8 15.35 -9.92 -49.35
N VAL A 9 15.28 -8.81 -50.10
CA VAL A 9 14.66 -7.57 -49.61
C VAL A 9 13.15 -7.76 -49.41
N LEU A 10 12.46 -8.45 -50.31
CA LEU A 10 11.04 -8.78 -50.16
C LEU A 10 10.77 -9.65 -48.94
N ILE A 11 11.60 -10.68 -48.69
CA ILE A 11 11.48 -11.54 -47.51
C ILE A 11 11.74 -10.74 -46.23
N LEU A 12 12.75 -9.88 -46.20
CA LEU A 12 13.04 -9.01 -45.05
C LEU A 12 11.90 -8.01 -44.76
N LEU A 13 11.28 -7.46 -45.80
CA LEU A 13 10.10 -6.59 -45.67
C LEU A 13 8.86 -7.36 -45.20
N PHE A 14 8.71 -8.62 -45.64
CA PHE A 14 7.62 -9.49 -45.18
C PHE A 14 7.80 -9.92 -43.72
N SER A 15 9.03 -10.16 -43.28
CA SER A 15 9.36 -10.42 -41.88
C SER A 15 9.07 -9.23 -40.96
N PHE A 16 9.13 -8.00 -41.50
CA PHE A 16 8.74 -6.77 -40.78
C PHE A 16 7.22 -6.55 -40.74
N CYS A 17 6.47 -7.24 -41.61
CA CYS A 17 5.00 -7.17 -41.71
C CYS A 17 4.31 -8.36 -41.03
N LEU A 18 4.98 -9.15 -40.20
CA LEU A 18 4.29 -10.02 -39.26
C LEU A 18 3.88 -9.15 -38.07
N PRO A 19 2.64 -8.64 -37.99
CA PRO A 19 2.16 -8.17 -36.71
C PRO A 19 2.25 -9.37 -35.78
N VAL A 20 3.01 -9.20 -34.70
CA VAL A 20 2.84 -10.03 -33.52
C VAL A 20 1.37 -9.87 -33.15
N TYR A 21 0.54 -10.85 -33.51
CA TYR A 21 -0.81 -10.98 -33.02
C TYR A 21 -0.71 -11.38 -31.54
N ALA A 22 -0.25 -10.46 -30.70
CA ALA A 22 -0.71 -10.45 -29.32
C ALA A 22 -2.19 -10.11 -29.42
N GLN A 23 -3.04 -11.00 -28.90
CA GLN A 23 -4.48 -10.81 -28.86
C GLN A 23 -4.75 -9.42 -28.26
N THR A 24 -5.34 -8.51 -29.05
CA THR A 24 -5.45 -7.09 -28.68
C THR A 24 -6.15 -6.88 -27.33
N GLY A 25 -7.01 -7.82 -26.94
CA GLY A 25 -7.64 -7.87 -25.62
C GLY A 25 -6.65 -8.04 -24.47
N ASP A 26 -5.63 -8.89 -24.59
CA ASP A 26 -4.67 -9.16 -23.51
C ASP A 26 -3.79 -7.94 -23.21
N VAL A 27 -3.37 -7.24 -24.27
CA VAL A 27 -2.58 -6.01 -24.15
C VAL A 27 -3.42 -4.89 -23.53
N GLU A 28 -4.67 -4.73 -23.97
CA GLU A 28 -5.59 -3.75 -23.38
C GLU A 28 -5.82 -4.03 -21.90
N LEU A 29 -6.00 -5.30 -21.54
CA LEU A 29 -6.22 -5.73 -20.16
C LEU A 29 -5.00 -5.47 -19.26
N PHE A 30 -3.80 -5.78 -19.76
CA PHE A 30 -2.56 -5.46 -19.07
C PHE A 30 -2.38 -3.95 -18.88
N LEU A 31 -2.66 -3.15 -19.92
CA LEU A 31 -2.56 -1.68 -19.83
C LEU A 31 -3.55 -1.11 -18.80
N ARG A 32 -4.80 -1.59 -18.78
CA ARG A 32 -5.80 -1.21 -17.77
C ARG A 32 -5.33 -1.55 -16.35
N TYR A 33 -4.73 -2.72 -16.17
CA TYR A 33 -4.16 -3.10 -14.87
C TYR A 33 -3.02 -2.15 -14.47
N GLN A 34 -2.06 -1.89 -15.37
CA GLN A 34 -0.94 -0.99 -15.09
C GLN A 34 -1.40 0.44 -14.78
N GLU A 35 -2.43 0.93 -15.46
CA GLU A 35 -3.00 2.27 -15.23
C GLU A 35 -3.66 2.40 -13.85
N GLN A 36 -4.33 1.35 -13.38
CA GLN A 36 -5.09 1.38 -12.12
C GLN A 36 -4.33 0.83 -10.91
N LYS A 37 -3.21 0.12 -11.14
CA LYS A 37 -2.38 -0.44 -10.07
C LYS A 37 -1.80 0.69 -9.22
N LYS A 38 -1.93 0.55 -7.91
CA LYS A 38 -1.46 1.52 -6.93
C LYS A 38 -0.08 1.15 -6.41
N ASN A 39 0.78 2.14 -6.17
CA ASN A 39 2.08 1.92 -5.52
C ASN A 39 1.91 1.78 -3.99
N PRO A 40 2.31 0.66 -3.37
CA PRO A 40 2.21 0.47 -1.91
C PRO A 40 2.95 1.53 -1.08
N TRP A 41 4.12 1.98 -1.55
CA TRP A 41 4.90 3.01 -0.85
C TRP A 41 4.21 4.37 -0.82
N VAL A 42 3.37 4.67 -1.82
CA VAL A 42 2.51 5.86 -1.79
C VAL A 42 1.46 5.72 -0.69
N GLY A 43 0.91 4.52 -0.48
CA GLY A 43 0.02 4.22 0.65
C GLY A 43 0.71 4.44 2.00
N VAL A 44 1.95 3.98 2.15
CA VAL A 44 2.76 4.22 3.37
C VAL A 44 3.02 5.70 3.56
N ALA A 45 3.43 6.43 2.51
CA ALA A 45 3.71 7.86 2.60
C ALA A 45 2.44 8.66 2.95
N ALA A 46 1.29 8.26 2.43
CA ALA A 46 0.00 8.83 2.78
C ALA A 46 -0.33 8.59 4.26
N ALA A 47 -0.21 7.34 4.74
CA ALA A 47 -0.42 7.01 6.14
C ALA A 47 0.55 7.77 7.06
N TRP A 48 1.81 7.95 6.66
CA TRP A 48 2.80 8.74 7.39
C TRP A 48 2.39 10.21 7.53
N LEU A 49 1.88 10.81 6.47
CA LEU A 49 1.45 12.22 6.46
C LEU A 49 0.18 12.44 7.27
N VAL A 50 -0.83 11.60 7.07
CA VAL A 50 -2.12 11.66 7.75
C VAL A 50 -2.54 10.24 8.11
N PRO A 51 -2.87 9.98 9.38
CA PRO A 51 -3.38 8.68 9.81
C PRO A 51 -4.52 8.22 8.90
N SER A 52 -4.48 6.94 8.56
CA SER A 52 -5.50 6.21 7.80
C SER A 52 -5.65 6.60 6.34
N LEU A 53 -4.89 7.59 5.87
CA LEU A 53 -4.90 8.02 4.48
C LEU A 53 -4.30 6.97 3.53
N GLY A 54 -3.40 6.11 4.04
CA GLY A 54 -2.91 4.95 3.28
C GLY A 54 -4.02 3.93 2.98
N HIS A 55 -4.91 3.67 3.94
CA HIS A 55 -6.06 2.79 3.76
C HIS A 55 -7.13 3.42 2.86
N ALA A 56 -7.35 4.73 2.99
CA ALA A 56 -8.18 5.50 2.08
C ALA A 56 -7.68 5.38 0.62
N TYR A 57 -6.37 5.53 0.43
CA TYR A 57 -5.73 5.33 -0.86
C TYR A 57 -5.91 3.91 -1.38
N ALA A 58 -5.86 2.88 -0.52
CA ALA A 58 -6.18 1.49 -0.87
C ALA A 58 -7.69 1.22 -1.09
N GLY A 59 -8.56 2.19 -0.79
CA GLY A 59 -10.02 2.06 -0.88
C GLY A 59 -10.66 1.28 0.26
N ASN A 60 -9.94 1.04 1.36
CA ASN A 60 -10.44 0.33 2.54
C ASN A 60 -10.59 1.28 3.74
N TRP A 61 -11.57 2.18 3.63
CA TRP A 61 -11.84 3.20 4.65
C TRP A 61 -12.24 2.62 6.01
N GLU A 62 -12.93 1.49 6.03
CA GLU A 62 -13.36 0.84 7.26
C GLU A 62 -12.15 0.44 8.12
N ARG A 63 -11.14 -0.18 7.49
CA ARG A 63 -9.89 -0.53 8.17
C ARG A 63 -9.11 0.70 8.61
N GLY A 64 -9.08 1.75 7.78
CA GLY A 64 -8.49 3.04 8.14
C GLY A 64 -9.16 3.65 9.37
N ALA A 65 -10.49 3.69 9.43
CA ALA A 65 -11.22 4.27 10.55
C ALA A 65 -10.88 3.64 11.91
N MET A 66 -10.54 2.35 11.93
CA MET A 66 -10.08 1.66 13.15
C MET A 66 -8.74 2.21 13.65
N PHE A 67 -7.78 2.44 12.76
CA PHE A 67 -6.49 3.05 13.11
C PHE A 67 -6.65 4.50 13.55
N LEU A 68 -7.45 5.30 12.84
CA LEU A 68 -7.73 6.68 13.24
C LEU A 68 -8.35 6.74 14.64
N ALA A 69 -9.31 5.86 14.93
CA ALA A 69 -9.94 5.80 16.25
C ALA A 69 -8.94 5.42 17.35
N ALA A 70 -8.09 4.43 17.10
CA ALA A 70 -7.04 4.03 18.04
C ALA A 70 -6.07 5.18 18.33
N GLU A 71 -5.57 5.85 17.30
CA GLU A 71 -4.65 6.98 17.46
C GLU A 71 -5.28 8.17 18.19
N LEU A 72 -6.56 8.48 17.94
CA LEU A 72 -7.27 9.54 18.67
C LEU A 72 -7.40 9.22 20.16
N ILE A 73 -7.65 7.95 20.51
CA ILE A 73 -7.71 7.49 21.90
C ILE A 73 -6.34 7.62 22.56
N GLU A 74 -5.28 7.16 21.89
CA GLU A 74 -3.90 7.21 22.40
C GLU A 74 -3.43 8.66 22.60
N ILE A 75 -3.66 9.54 21.60
CA ILE A 75 -3.38 10.97 21.73
C ILE A 75 -4.17 11.58 22.88
N GLY A 76 -5.43 11.18 23.06
CA GLY A 76 -6.25 11.60 24.20
C GLY A 76 -5.60 11.26 25.55
N PHE A 77 -5.08 10.04 25.70
CA PHE A 77 -4.36 9.64 26.91
C PHE A 77 -3.03 10.39 27.09
N VAL A 78 -2.27 10.63 26.01
CA VAL A 78 -1.04 11.42 26.07
C VAL A 78 -1.35 12.85 26.52
N LEU A 79 -2.34 13.51 25.92
CA LEU A 79 -2.73 14.88 26.30
C LEU A 79 -3.27 14.94 27.73
N TRP A 80 -4.03 13.94 28.17
CA TRP A 80 -4.52 13.86 29.54
C TRP A 80 -3.38 13.66 30.56
N ALA A 81 -2.35 12.89 30.21
CA ALA A 81 -1.17 12.74 31.05
C ALA A 81 -0.31 14.01 31.10
N LEU A 82 -0.25 14.77 30.00
CA LEU A 82 0.43 16.07 29.93
C LEU A 82 -0.38 17.22 30.54
N SER A 83 -1.67 17.01 30.81
CA SER A 83 -2.49 18.00 31.51
C SER A 83 -1.96 18.15 32.92
N ASP A 84 -1.66 19.40 33.30
CA ASP A 84 -1.01 19.76 34.57
C ASP A 84 -1.85 19.26 35.76
N ASN A 85 -1.45 18.13 36.33
CA ASN A 85 -2.04 17.51 37.52
C ASN A 85 -0.93 17.33 38.57
N THR A 86 -0.15 18.39 38.81
CA THR A 86 0.90 18.36 39.84
C THR A 86 0.25 18.18 41.21
N GLU A 87 0.51 17.04 41.84
CA GLU A 87 0.22 16.85 43.24
C GLU A 87 1.48 17.17 44.07
N GLU A 88 1.28 17.88 45.18
CA GLU A 88 2.33 18.14 46.15
C GLU A 88 2.40 16.96 47.12
N TYR A 89 3.47 16.17 47.08
CA TYR A 89 3.70 15.10 48.04
C TYR A 89 4.74 15.52 49.09
N ILE A 90 4.44 15.25 50.36
CA ILE A 90 5.35 15.50 51.48
C ILE A 90 6.05 14.19 51.88
N PRO A 91 7.28 13.92 51.40
CA PRO A 91 8.08 12.80 51.86
C PRO A 91 8.50 12.97 53.32
N TYR A 92 8.83 11.85 53.96
CA TYR A 92 9.12 11.68 55.39
C TYR A 92 10.22 12.60 55.97
N TYR A 93 11.03 13.26 55.13
CA TYR A 93 12.07 14.22 55.52
C TYR A 93 11.67 15.70 55.39
N GLY A 94 10.43 16.01 55.00
CA GLY A 94 9.91 17.38 54.94
C GLY A 94 10.28 18.19 53.69
N TYR A 95 10.82 17.55 52.64
CA TYR A 95 11.11 18.19 51.35
C TYR A 95 9.91 18.02 50.41
N GLN A 96 9.19 19.07 50.03
CA GLN A 96 8.10 18.92 49.05
C GLN A 96 8.65 18.40 47.70
N GLU A 97 8.10 17.28 47.23
CA GLU A 97 8.37 16.75 45.89
C GLU A 97 7.09 16.87 45.08
N TYR A 98 7.19 17.57 43.94
CA TYR A 98 6.09 17.71 43.00
C TYR A 98 6.16 16.56 42.01
N GLY A 99 5.09 15.76 41.93
CA GLY A 99 4.97 14.65 40.99
C GLY A 99 3.62 14.69 40.29
N THR A 100 3.54 14.06 39.12
CA THR A 100 2.29 13.91 38.36
C THR A 100 1.87 12.44 38.42
N GLU A 101 0.67 12.15 38.95
CA GLU A 101 0.18 10.76 39.07
C GLU A 101 0.06 10.04 37.70
N ASN A 102 -0.06 10.80 36.61
CA ASN A 102 -0.33 10.28 35.27
C ASN A 102 0.92 10.03 34.41
N ASP A 103 2.14 10.26 34.91
CA ASP A 103 3.37 10.16 34.11
C ASP A 103 3.54 8.77 33.47
N ALA A 104 3.27 7.70 34.23
CA ALA A 104 3.34 6.34 33.73
C ALA A 104 2.33 6.08 32.60
N ILE A 105 1.12 6.66 32.70
CA ILE A 105 0.07 6.51 31.69
C ILE A 105 0.49 7.23 30.41
N GLY A 106 1.08 8.42 30.52
CA GLY A 106 1.62 9.16 29.38
C GLY A 106 2.70 8.38 28.64
N VAL A 107 3.63 7.75 29.37
CA VAL A 107 4.69 6.92 28.77
C VAL A 107 4.09 5.69 28.06
N ILE A 108 3.15 4.98 28.69
CA ILE A 108 2.49 3.81 28.09
C ILE A 108 1.72 4.20 26.83
N ALA A 109 0.94 5.28 26.90
CA ALA A 109 0.17 5.78 25.76
C ALA A 109 1.09 6.24 24.62
N GLY A 110 2.22 6.88 24.93
CA GLY A 110 3.23 7.23 23.93
C GLY A 110 3.83 6.01 23.22
N ILE A 111 4.19 4.96 23.97
CA ILE A 111 4.71 3.70 23.39
C ILE A 111 3.63 3.04 22.51
N ALA A 112 2.39 2.98 23.00
CA ALA A 112 1.26 2.44 22.24
C ALA A 112 1.08 3.21 20.93
N PHE A 113 1.06 4.54 20.99
CA PHE A 113 0.95 5.41 19.81
C PHE A 113 2.03 5.11 18.76
N PHE A 114 3.31 5.07 19.15
CA PHE A 114 4.37 4.75 18.20
C PHE A 114 4.25 3.32 17.63
N GLY A 115 3.82 2.36 18.45
CA GLY A 115 3.54 1.00 18.01
C GLY A 115 2.42 0.95 16.96
N THR A 116 1.32 1.64 17.23
CA THR A 116 0.16 1.76 16.33
C THR A 116 0.55 2.45 15.02
N ARG A 117 1.38 3.51 15.05
CA ARG A 117 1.91 4.17 13.83
C ARG A 117 2.70 3.21 12.94
N ILE A 118 3.63 2.45 13.53
CA ILE A 118 4.45 1.50 12.77
C ILE A 118 3.56 0.40 12.18
N TRP A 119 2.61 -0.10 12.95
CA TRP A 119 1.65 -1.09 12.46
C TRP A 119 0.81 -0.54 11.32
N GLU A 120 0.28 0.68 11.44
CA GLU A 120 -0.51 1.31 10.38
C GLU A 120 0.28 1.37 9.06
N TYR A 121 1.57 1.69 9.09
CA TYR A 121 2.41 1.73 7.88
C TYR A 121 2.50 0.37 7.19
N ILE A 122 2.79 -0.67 7.97
CA ILE A 122 2.88 -2.04 7.46
C ILE A 122 1.53 -2.47 6.88
N ASP A 123 0.45 -2.15 7.59
CA ASP A 123 -0.89 -2.54 7.20
C ASP A 123 -1.38 -1.78 5.96
N ALA A 124 -1.10 -0.49 5.85
CA ALA A 124 -1.39 0.33 4.68
C ALA A 124 -0.67 -0.21 3.43
N TYR A 125 0.60 -0.60 3.58
CA TYR A 125 1.36 -1.25 2.50
C TYR A 125 0.63 -2.52 2.02
N GLN A 126 0.28 -3.41 2.95
CA GLN A 126 -0.41 -4.66 2.65
C GLN A 126 -1.81 -4.42 2.04
N GLU A 127 -2.53 -3.41 2.48
CA GLU A 127 -3.87 -3.12 1.96
C GLU A 127 -3.83 -2.60 0.52
N VAL A 128 -2.79 -1.85 0.15
CA VAL A 128 -2.54 -1.48 -1.26
C VAL A 128 -2.18 -2.72 -2.09
N GLU A 129 -1.39 -3.65 -1.57
CA GLU A 129 -1.11 -4.91 -2.28
C GLU A 129 -2.38 -5.75 -2.46
N LYS A 130 -3.24 -5.85 -1.44
CA LYS A 130 -4.55 -6.51 -1.56
C LYS A 130 -5.45 -5.80 -2.56
N TYR A 131 -5.44 -4.47 -2.59
CA TYR A 131 -6.15 -3.71 -3.62
C TYR A 131 -5.67 -4.12 -5.03
N ASN A 132 -4.35 -4.17 -5.26
CA ASN A 132 -3.79 -4.57 -6.54
C ASN A 132 -4.13 -6.03 -6.90
N ALA A 133 -4.13 -6.94 -5.93
CA ALA A 133 -4.54 -8.32 -6.14
C ALA A 133 -6.03 -8.43 -6.53
N ARG A 134 -6.92 -7.70 -5.84
CA ARG A 134 -8.36 -7.63 -6.18
C ARG A 134 -8.61 -6.95 -7.52
N LEU A 135 -7.78 -5.98 -7.90
CA LEU A 135 -7.84 -5.33 -9.21
C LEU A 135 -7.48 -6.35 -10.30
N LEU A 136 -6.40 -7.10 -10.11
CA LEU A 136 -6.00 -8.16 -11.04
C LEU A 136 -7.09 -9.20 -11.20
N GLU A 137 -7.66 -9.70 -10.10
CA GLU A 137 -8.75 -10.68 -10.13
C GLU A 137 -9.94 -10.17 -10.95
N ARG A 138 -10.42 -8.94 -10.67
CA ARG A 138 -11.53 -8.31 -11.40
C ARG A 138 -11.28 -8.19 -12.90
N ILE A 139 -10.05 -7.87 -13.25
CA ILE A 139 -9.60 -7.71 -14.64
C ILE A 139 -9.45 -9.08 -15.31
N SER A 140 -8.96 -10.11 -14.62
CA SER A 140 -8.72 -11.46 -15.17
C SER A 140 -9.96 -12.36 -15.35
N ILE A 141 -11.14 -11.91 -14.88
CA ILE A 141 -12.41 -12.65 -15.04
C ILE A 141 -12.95 -12.57 -16.48
N ASP A 142 -12.40 -11.70 -17.34
CA ASP A 142 -12.57 -11.75 -18.81
C ASP A 142 -11.56 -12.74 -19.43
N PRO A 143 -11.94 -13.64 -20.37
CA PRO A 143 -11.30 -14.95 -20.50
C PRO A 143 -9.91 -14.87 -21.16
N GLY A 144 -8.88 -15.36 -20.45
CA GLY A 144 -7.64 -15.85 -21.06
C GLY A 144 -6.32 -15.47 -20.38
N PHE A 145 -6.30 -14.48 -19.48
CA PHE A 145 -5.05 -13.86 -19.03
C PHE A 145 -4.79 -14.04 -17.52
N LYS A 146 -3.63 -14.62 -17.14
CA LYS A 146 -3.16 -14.73 -15.74
C LYS A 146 -1.85 -13.96 -15.58
N ILE A 147 -1.82 -12.92 -14.74
CA ILE A 147 -0.58 -12.20 -14.37
C ILE A 147 -0.05 -12.76 -13.04
N GLY A 148 1.23 -13.11 -12.99
CA GLY A 148 1.93 -13.53 -11.77
C GLY A 148 2.21 -12.36 -10.82
N LYS A 149 2.36 -12.66 -9.53
CA LYS A 149 2.50 -11.66 -8.45
C LYS A 149 3.84 -10.90 -8.47
N ASP A 150 4.89 -11.53 -9.02
CA ASP A 150 6.28 -11.04 -8.88
C ASP A 150 6.98 -10.77 -10.22
N GLU A 151 6.50 -11.36 -11.32
CA GLU A 151 6.94 -11.08 -12.69
C GLU A 151 5.73 -11.21 -13.61
N ALA A 152 5.63 -10.33 -14.63
CA ALA A 152 4.63 -10.47 -15.68
C ALA A 152 5.01 -11.66 -16.59
N THR A 153 4.87 -12.89 -16.08
CA THR A 153 5.09 -14.10 -16.88
C THR A 153 3.86 -14.34 -17.74
N LEU A 154 4.00 -14.03 -19.03
CA LEU A 154 2.96 -14.15 -20.04
C LEU A 154 2.83 -15.64 -20.41
N PHE A 155 1.94 -16.37 -19.76
CA PHE A 155 1.62 -17.75 -20.14
C PHE A 155 0.60 -17.73 -21.28
N LEU A 156 1.09 -17.86 -22.51
CA LEU A 156 0.26 -18.15 -23.68
C LEU A 156 -0.24 -19.60 -23.57
N ALA A 157 -1.41 -19.80 -22.96
CA ALA A 157 -2.08 -21.08 -23.01
C ALA A 157 -2.70 -21.27 -24.40
N TYR A 158 -2.02 -21.99 -25.28
CA TYR A 158 -2.61 -22.54 -26.50
C TYR A 158 -3.34 -23.84 -26.14
N GLU A 159 -4.66 -23.89 -26.35
CA GLU A 159 -5.36 -25.16 -26.54
C GLU A 159 -5.27 -25.54 -28.03
N PHE A 160 -4.72 -26.74 -28.31
CA PHE A 160 -4.70 -27.36 -29.64
C PHE A 160 -6.02 -28.09 -29.92
#